data_AF-A0A2E2Q1G2-F1
#
_entry.id   AF-A0A2E2Q1G2-F1
#
_cell.length_a   1.000
_cell.length_b   1.000
_cell.length_c   1.000
_cell.angle_alpha   90.00
_cell.angle_beta   90.00
_cell.angle_gamma   90.00
#
_symmetry.space_group_name_H-M   'P 1'
#
loop_
_entity.id
_entity.type
_entity.pdbx_description
1 polymer ?
#
loop_
_entity_poly.entity_id
_entity_poly.type
_entity_poly.pdbx_seq_one_letter_code
_entity_poly.pdbx_strand_id
1 'polypeptide(L)'
;MLPTMSLDSFHTAHLDPASGYGLVVCPRPEDDVVLDGHSLFTAAWDTACESLASLGWSPVRDDAGFLSYLGATVDGGLVVEARSFRAGAGAPDAATMRTLFAQVRLVTQAVRPRRG
;
A
#
# COMPACT_ATOMS: atom_id res chain seq x y z
N MET A 1 -1.22 -11.34 15.48
CA MET A 1 -1.89 -10.54 14.43
C MET A 1 -1.04 -9.31 14.19
N LEU A 2 -0.72 -9.00 12.93
CA LEU A 2 -0.01 -7.77 12.59
C LEU A 2 -0.97 -6.58 12.63
N PRO A 3 -0.53 -5.38 13.05
CA PRO A 3 -1.37 -4.20 13.13
C PRO A 3 -1.94 -3.84 11.75
N THR A 4 -3.26 -3.66 11.72
CA THR A 4 -4.02 -3.13 10.58
C THR A 4 -4.49 -1.74 10.95
N MET A 5 -4.33 -0.79 10.04
CA MET A 5 -4.64 0.62 10.29
C MET A 5 -5.30 1.25 9.07
N SER A 6 -6.45 1.88 9.28
CA SER A 6 -7.04 2.78 8.29
C SER A 6 -6.20 4.06 8.25
N LEU A 7 -5.68 4.39 7.07
CA LEU A 7 -4.97 5.65 6.85
C LEU A 7 -5.98 6.77 6.53
N ASP A 8 -7.04 6.42 5.80
CA ASP A 8 -8.21 7.24 5.53
C ASP A 8 -9.41 6.32 5.21
N SER A 9 -10.41 6.81 4.46
CA SER A 9 -11.60 6.03 4.05
C SER A 9 -11.35 5.05 2.90
N PHE A 10 -10.23 5.16 2.20
CA PHE A 10 -9.88 4.40 0.99
C PHE A 10 -8.66 3.51 1.18
N HIS A 11 -7.77 3.87 2.11
CA HIS A 11 -6.47 3.27 2.28
C HIS A 11 -6.36 2.53 3.61
N THR A 12 -5.92 1.28 3.54
CA THR A 12 -5.65 0.46 4.74
C THR A 12 -4.22 -0.07 4.69
N ALA A 13 -3.46 0.16 5.75
CA ALA A 13 -2.11 -0.33 5.93
C ALA A 13 -2.07 -1.58 6.82
N HIS A 14 -1.26 -2.55 6.44
CA HIS A 14 -0.92 -3.74 7.21
C HIS A 14 0.59 -3.74 7.40
N LEU A 15 1.04 -3.43 8.62
CA LEU A 15 2.44 -3.13 8.90
C LEU A 15 3.03 -4.19 9.83
N ASP A 16 4.26 -4.61 9.59
CA ASP A 16 5.03 -5.42 10.52
C ASP A 16 6.23 -4.61 11.05
N PRO A 17 6.13 -3.97 12.23
CA PRO A 17 7.21 -3.19 12.80
C PRO A 17 8.50 -3.98 13.05
N ALA A 18 8.40 -5.30 13.26
CA ALA A 18 9.55 -6.14 13.56
C ALA A 18 10.45 -6.31 12.32
N SER A 19 9.86 -6.58 11.16
CA SER A 19 10.60 -6.68 9.89
C SER A 19 10.78 -5.35 9.17
N GLY A 20 9.98 -4.33 9.51
CA GLY A 20 9.94 -3.07 8.77
C GLY A 20 9.25 -3.16 7.41
N TYR A 21 8.52 -4.24 7.17
CA TYR A 21 7.78 -4.48 5.92
C TYR A 21 6.28 -4.29 6.14
N GLY A 22 5.61 -3.72 5.14
CA GLY A 22 4.18 -3.50 5.21
C GLY A 22 3.55 -3.41 3.83
N LEU A 23 2.24 -3.48 3.82
CA LEU A 23 1.40 -3.40 2.63
C LEU A 23 0.36 -2.31 2.81
N VAL A 24 0.11 -1.56 1.76
CA VAL A 24 -0.97 -0.56 1.70
C VAL A 24 -1.94 -1.01 0.63
N VAL A 25 -3.19 -1.21 1.02
CA VAL A 25 -4.28 -1.42 0.08
C VAL A 25 -4.78 -0.04 -0.34
N CYS A 26 -4.82 0.21 -1.65
CA CYS A 26 -5.35 1.43 -2.25
C CYS A 26 -6.48 1.11 -3.24
N PRO A 27 -7.42 2.05 -3.47
CA PRO A 27 -8.41 1.92 -4.52
C PRO A 27 -7.73 1.85 -5.90
N ARG A 28 -8.46 1.39 -6.92
CA ARG A 28 -7.93 1.42 -8.29
C ARG A 28 -8.09 2.82 -8.87
N PRO A 29 -7.14 3.30 -9.69
CA PRO A 29 -7.27 4.60 -10.36
C PRO A 29 -8.51 4.69 -11.28
N GLU A 30 -9.00 3.56 -11.79
CA GLU A 30 -10.22 3.50 -12.61
C GLU A 30 -11.51 3.79 -11.83
N ASP A 31 -11.45 3.74 -10.49
CA ASP A 31 -12.55 4.07 -9.59
C ASP A 31 -12.45 5.54 -9.10
N ASP A 32 -11.59 6.37 -9.71
CA ASP A 32 -11.39 7.77 -9.31
C ASP A 32 -12.62 8.64 -9.57
N VAL A 33 -12.87 9.56 -8.65
CA VAL A 33 -13.92 10.57 -8.73
C VAL A 33 -13.26 11.92 -8.88
N VAL A 34 -13.55 12.62 -9.97
CA VAL A 34 -13.04 13.97 -10.23
C VAL A 34 -14.11 15.00 -9.89
N LEU A 35 -13.79 15.90 -8.95
CA LEU A 35 -14.66 17.00 -8.50
C LEU A 35 -13.96 18.33 -8.79
N ASP A 36 -14.58 19.20 -9.57
CA ASP A 36 -14.01 20.50 -9.98
C ASP A 36 -12.58 20.41 -10.56
N GLY A 37 -12.29 19.34 -11.30
CA GLY A 37 -10.97 19.08 -11.88
C GLY A 37 -9.95 18.48 -10.92
N HIS A 38 -10.33 18.19 -9.67
CA HIS A 38 -9.48 17.56 -8.67
C HIS A 38 -9.82 16.07 -8.51
N SER A 39 -8.80 15.22 -8.63
CA SER A 39 -8.86 13.78 -8.41
C SER A 39 -8.96 13.48 -6.90
N LEU A 40 -10.07 12.85 -6.48
CA LEU A 40 -10.25 12.41 -5.10
C LEU A 40 -9.22 11.34 -4.73
N PHE A 41 -8.88 10.46 -5.69
CA PHE A 41 -7.81 9.48 -5.54
C PHE A 41 -6.49 10.13 -5.16
N THR A 42 -6.10 11.20 -5.87
CA THR A 42 -4.84 11.91 -5.62
C THR A 42 -4.82 12.55 -4.23
N ALA A 43 -5.89 13.26 -3.86
CA ALA A 43 -5.99 13.91 -2.56
C ALA A 43 -6.00 12.90 -1.38
N ALA A 44 -6.71 11.79 -1.55
CA ALA A 44 -6.71 10.70 -0.57
C ALA A 44 -5.33 10.06 -0.46
N TRP A 45 -4.65 9.83 -1.58
CA TRP A 45 -3.30 9.24 -1.59
C TRP A 45 -2.29 10.12 -0.84
N ASP A 46 -2.32 11.44 -1.03
CA ASP A 46 -1.44 12.36 -0.31
C ASP A 46 -1.69 12.29 1.21
N THR A 47 -2.97 12.28 1.63
CA THR A 47 -3.37 12.11 3.03
C THR A 47 -2.89 10.78 3.63
N ALA A 48 -3.00 9.69 2.86
CA ALA A 48 -2.52 8.38 3.26
C ALA A 48 -1.00 8.35 3.41
N CYS A 49 -0.26 9.01 2.52
CA CYS A 49 1.19 9.15 2.61
C CYS A 49 1.62 9.95 3.84
N GLU A 50 0.96 11.06 4.15
CA GLU A 50 1.22 11.85 5.35
C GLU A 50 0.96 11.02 6.63
N SER A 51 -0.14 10.27 6.65
CA SER A 51 -0.47 9.38 7.75
C SER A 51 0.58 8.29 7.96
N LEU A 52 1.05 7.63 6.89
CA LEU A 52 2.15 6.66 6.94
C LEU A 52 3.46 7.30 7.42
N ALA A 53 3.79 8.49 6.90
CA ALA A 53 5.01 9.19 7.25
C ALA A 53 5.06 9.55 8.74
N SER A 54 3.92 9.96 9.32
CA SER A 54 3.80 10.24 10.77
C SER A 54 4.13 9.03 11.65
N LEU A 55 3.94 7.81 11.12
CA LEU A 55 4.23 6.55 11.79
C LEU A 55 5.65 6.05 11.51
N GLY A 56 6.41 6.74 10.66
CA GLY A 56 7.73 6.35 10.24
C GLY A 56 7.76 5.31 9.12
N TRP A 57 6.80 5.38 8.20
CA TRP A 57 6.68 4.49 7.04
C TRP A 57 6.55 5.27 5.73
N SER A 58 6.94 4.65 4.62
CA SER A 58 6.73 5.19 3.27
C SER A 58 6.36 4.08 2.29
N PRO A 59 5.49 4.36 1.30
CA PRO A 59 5.37 3.54 0.12
C PRO A 59 6.71 3.37 -0.59
N VAL A 60 6.97 2.18 -1.13
CA VAL A 60 8.15 1.88 -1.93
C VAL A 60 7.87 2.27 -3.37
N ARG A 61 8.89 2.86 -4.01
CA ARG A 61 8.90 3.12 -5.44
C ARG A 61 9.89 2.18 -6.13
N ASP A 62 9.54 1.74 -7.32
CA ASP A 62 10.44 1.00 -8.20
C ASP A 62 11.51 1.94 -8.80
N ASP A 63 12.45 1.36 -9.56
CA ASP A 63 13.55 2.11 -10.18
C ASP A 63 13.07 3.17 -11.19
N ALA A 64 11.83 3.07 -11.67
CA ALA A 64 11.21 4.04 -12.56
C ALA A 64 10.42 5.12 -11.79
N GLY A 65 10.41 5.08 -10.46
CA GLY A 65 9.73 6.03 -9.59
C GLY A 65 8.23 5.77 -9.41
N PHE A 66 7.69 4.68 -9.97
CA PHE A 66 6.31 4.27 -9.76
C PHE A 66 6.17 3.50 -8.45
N LEU A 67 4.96 3.46 -7.88
CA LEU A 67 4.72 2.65 -6.69
C LEU A 67 4.99 1.17 -6.98
N SER A 68 5.66 0.49 -6.05
CA SER A 68 5.89 -0.95 -6.09
C SER A 68 4.57 -1.68 -5.82
N TYR A 69 3.84 -1.99 -6.89
CA TYR A 69 2.60 -2.76 -6.83
C TYR A 69 2.90 -4.25 -6.78
N LEU A 70 2.46 -4.91 -5.71
CA LEU A 70 2.61 -6.34 -5.52
C LEU A 70 1.44 -7.14 -6.10
N GLY A 71 0.32 -6.48 -6.40
CA GLY A 71 -0.85 -7.15 -6.90
C GLY A 71 -2.17 -6.47 -6.57
N ALA A 72 -3.23 -7.26 -6.53
CA ALA A 72 -4.56 -6.84 -6.10
C ALA A 72 -5.18 -7.83 -5.10
N THR A 73 -6.05 -7.29 -4.25
CA THR A 73 -6.89 -8.03 -3.32
C THR A 73 -8.06 -8.68 -4.07
N VAL A 74 -8.74 -9.64 -3.42
CA VAL A 74 -9.98 -10.27 -3.94
C VAL A 74 -11.08 -9.28 -4.30
N ASP A 75 -11.09 -8.13 -3.64
CA ASP A 75 -12.12 -7.10 -3.78
C ASP A 75 -11.67 -6.03 -4.80
N GLY A 76 -10.52 -6.23 -5.46
CA GLY A 76 -10.01 -5.40 -6.54
C GLY A 76 -9.05 -4.28 -6.13
N GLY A 77 -8.85 -4.04 -4.82
CA GLY A 77 -7.91 -3.03 -4.33
C GLY A 77 -6.47 -3.35 -4.72
N LEU A 78 -5.70 -2.35 -5.15
CA LEU A 78 -4.28 -2.52 -5.46
C LEU A 78 -3.47 -2.60 -4.16
N VAL A 79 -2.41 -3.41 -4.18
CA VAL A 79 -1.52 -3.60 -3.02
C VAL A 79 -0.16 -3.01 -3.32
N VAL A 80 0.22 -2.00 -2.55
CA VAL A 80 1.47 -1.27 -2.65
C VAL A 80 2.40 -1.68 -1.50
N GLU A 81 3.67 -1.91 -1.80
CA GLU A 81 4.69 -2.16 -0.78
C GLU A 81 4.98 -0.90 0.06
N ALA A 82 5.17 -1.07 1.37
CA ALA A 82 5.61 -0.02 2.28
C ALA A 82 6.79 -0.49 3.15
N ARG A 83 7.66 0.46 3.52
CA ARG A 83 8.84 0.21 4.35
C ARG A 83 8.93 1.21 5.49
N SER A 84 9.40 0.72 6.64
CA SER A 84 9.69 1.58 7.79
C SER A 84 11.02 2.29 7.61
N PHE A 85 11.08 3.57 8.00
CA PHE A 85 12.35 4.30 8.14
C PHE A 85 13.17 3.87 9.34
N ARG A 86 12.53 3.16 10.29
CA ARG A 86 13.12 2.82 11.61
C ARG A 86 13.72 1.43 11.65
N ALA A 87 13.33 0.55 10.72
CA ALA A 87 13.85 -0.80 10.61
C ALA A 87 14.99 -0.85 9.58
N GLY A 88 15.96 -1.73 9.81
CA GLY A 88 17.02 -1.99 8.83
C GLY A 88 16.44 -2.55 7.53
N ALA A 89 17.17 -2.39 6.42
CA ALA A 89 16.77 -2.81 5.07
C ALA A 89 16.79 -4.35 4.87
N GLY A 90 16.17 -5.10 5.79
CA GLY A 90 15.99 -6.54 5.68
C GLY A 90 14.78 -6.89 4.83
N ALA A 91 14.92 -7.91 3.98
CA ALA A 91 13.75 -8.55 3.39
C ALA A 91 12.96 -9.25 4.52
N PRO A 92 11.61 -9.13 4.56
CA PRO A 92 10.81 -9.89 5.49
C PRO A 92 11.03 -11.39 5.26
N ASP A 93 10.95 -12.19 6.33
CA ASP A 93 10.97 -13.63 6.16
C ASP A 93 9.69 -14.14 5.46
N ALA A 94 9.75 -15.38 4.97
CA ALA A 94 8.64 -15.96 4.23
C ALA A 94 7.35 -16.12 5.06
N ALA A 95 7.46 -16.24 6.39
CA ALA A 95 6.29 -16.36 7.27
C ALA A 95 5.59 -15.00 7.44
N THR A 96 6.35 -13.91 7.59
CA THR A 96 5.84 -12.55 7.59
C THR A 96 5.15 -12.23 6.27
N MET A 97 5.79 -12.52 5.13
CA MET A 97 5.15 -12.28 3.82
C MET A 97 3.84 -13.05 3.66
N ARG A 98 3.81 -14.33 4.02
CA ARG A 98 2.57 -15.13 3.97
C ARG A 98 1.47 -14.54 4.85
N THR A 99 1.83 -14.07 6.05
CA THR A 99 0.88 -13.46 6.99
C THR A 99 0.29 -12.18 6.42
N LEU A 100 1.13 -11.30 5.88
CA LEU A 100 0.68 -10.04 5.27
C LEU A 100 -0.19 -10.28 4.03
N PHE A 101 0.22 -11.18 3.13
CA PHE A 101 -0.56 -11.53 1.94
C PHE A 101 -1.92 -12.14 2.27
N ALA A 102 -1.99 -12.97 3.32
CA ALA A 102 -3.25 -13.51 3.81
C ALA A 102 -4.15 -12.41 4.41
N GLN A 103 -3.58 -11.45 5.15
CA GLN A 103 -4.35 -10.34 5.74
C GLN A 103 -4.96 -9.41 4.68
N VAL A 104 -4.20 -9.06 3.63
CA VAL A 104 -4.73 -8.24 2.53
C VAL A 104 -5.56 -9.06 1.52
N ARG A 105 -5.68 -10.37 1.70
CA ARG A 105 -6.35 -11.29 0.76
C ARG A 105 -5.82 -11.12 -0.67
N LEU A 106 -4.51 -11.11 -0.84
CA LEU A 106 -3.84 -10.96 -2.14
C LEU A 106 -4.15 -12.16 -3.05
N VAL A 107 -4.52 -11.92 -4.32
CA VAL A 107 -4.94 -12.99 -5.25
C VAL A 107 -4.12 -13.03 -6.53
N THR A 108 -3.69 -11.87 -7.02
CA THR A 108 -2.96 -11.76 -8.29
C THR A 108 -1.68 -10.96 -8.10
N GLN A 109 -0.51 -11.56 -8.36
CA GLN A 109 0.80 -10.93 -8.12
C GLN A 109 1.29 -9.99 -9.23
N ALA A 110 0.46 -9.65 -10.21
CA ALA A 110 0.86 -8.76 -11.31
C ALA A 110 -0.30 -7.90 -11.77
N VAL A 111 -0.51 -6.76 -11.11
CA VAL A 111 -1.38 -5.70 -11.61
C VAL A 111 -0.51 -4.47 -11.86
N ARG A 112 -0.20 -4.19 -13.12
CA ARG A 112 0.23 -2.85 -13.51
C ARG A 112 -1.03 -2.04 -13.75
N PRO A 113 -1.28 -0.94 -13.00
CA PRO A 113 -2.39 -0.06 -13.32
C PRO A 113 -2.23 0.44 -14.77
N ARG A 114 -3.28 0.27 -15.58
CA ARG A 114 -3.33 0.88 -16.91
C ARG A 114 -3.42 2.39 -16.70
N ARG A 115 -2.56 3.15 -17.39
CA ARG A 115 -2.61 4.61 -17.39
C ARG A 115 -3.99 5.06 -17.85
N GLY A 116 -4.68 5.84 -17.02
CA GLY A 116 -5.63 6.86 -17.47
C GLY A 116 -4.86 8.10 -17.91
#